data_AF-A0A662VHU3-F1
#
_entry.id   AF-A0A662VHU3-F1
#
_cell.length_a   1.000
_cell.length_b   1.000
_cell.length_c   1.000
_cell.angle_alpha   90.00
_cell.angle_beta   90.00
_cell.angle_gamma   90.00
#
_symmetry.space_group_name_H-M   'P 1'
#
loop_
_entity.id
_entity.type
_entity.pdbx_description
1 polymer ?
#
loop_
_entity_poly.entity_id
_entity_poly.type
_entity_poly.pdbx_seq_one_letter_code
_entity_poly.pdbx_strand_id
1 'polypeptide(L)' 'MQELEIPWHIEKHPNNSTKLIVIDRCPVCGKPGRLVKEKHNYRIRHNTNRHYGCRIGKTSPYYEKIDEIYRSVRKC' A
#
# COMPACT_ATOMS: atom_id res chain seq x y z
N MET A 1 -6.62 -13.71 -17.91
CA MET A 1 -5.64 -13.06 -17.03
C MET A 1 -6.21 -13.11 -15.63
N GLN A 2 -5.54 -13.76 -14.68
CA GLN A 2 -6.00 -13.74 -13.28
C GLN A 2 -5.80 -12.33 -12.74
N GLU A 3 -6.85 -11.72 -12.20
CA GLU A 3 -6.76 -10.41 -11.56
C GLU A 3 -5.89 -10.56 -10.30
N LEU A 4 -4.83 -9.75 -10.21
CA LEU A 4 -4.00 -9.67 -9.01
C LEU A 4 -4.81 -8.98 -7.91
N GLU A 5 -5.48 -9.77 -7.08
CA GLU A 5 -6.22 -9.27 -5.94
C GLU A 5 -5.24 -8.89 -4.81
N ILE A 6 -5.27 -7.61 -4.43
CA ILE A 6 -4.49 -7.09 -3.31
C ILE A 6 -5.51 -6.73 -2.22
N PRO A 7 -5.68 -7.53 -1.16
CA PRO A 7 -6.65 -7.24 -0.11
C PRO A 7 -6.22 -5.99 0.68
N TRP A 8 -7.13 -5.03 0.83
CA TRP A 8 -6.88 -3.77 1.50
C TRP A 8 -8.14 -3.18 2.13
N HIS A 9 -7.93 -2.34 3.15
CA HIS A 9 -8.99 -1.58 3.80
C HIS A 9 -8.49 -0.20 4.26
N ILE A 10 -9.40 0.63 4.75
CA ILE A 10 -9.11 1.98 5.23
C ILE A 10 -9.20 2.02 6.75
N GLU A 11 -8.16 2.53 7.39
CA GLU A 11 -8.17 2.88 8.82
C GLU A 11 -8.18 4.40 8.99
N LYS A 12 -8.72 4.89 10.11
CA LYS A 12 -8.55 6.29 10.53
C LYS A 12 -7.21 6.42 11.26
N HIS A 13 -6.40 7.41 10.90
CA HIS A 13 -5.19 7.69 11.67
C HIS A 13 -5.55 8.08 13.12
N PRO A 14 -4.85 7.58 14.16
CA PRO A 14 -5.22 7.85 15.55
C PRO A 14 -5.12 9.34 15.91
N ASN A 15 -4.13 10.03 15.33
CA ASN A 15 -3.77 11.40 15.73
C ASN A 15 -4.22 12.48 14.73
N ASN A 16 -4.88 12.12 13.61
CA ASN A 16 -5.36 13.11 12.64
C ASN A 16 -6.51 12.56 11.77
N SER A 17 -7.16 13.44 11.00
CA SER A 17 -8.29 13.07 10.13
C SER A 17 -7.90 12.34 8.84
N THR A 18 -6.63 11.95 8.69
CA THR A 18 -6.14 11.28 7.48
C THR A 18 -6.58 9.82 7.44
N LYS A 19 -7.00 9.37 6.26
CA LYS A 19 -7.26 7.95 5.96
C LYS A 19 -5.94 7.22 5.71
N LEU A 20 -5.69 6.17 6.49
CA LEU A 20 -4.63 5.21 6.27
C LEU A 20 -5.12 4.11 5.34
N ILE A 21 -4.29 3.73 4.38
CA ILE A 21 -4.58 2.60 3.49
C ILE A 21 -3.78 1.41 4.04
N VAL A 22 -4.48 0.39 4.50
CA VAL A 22 -3.88 -0.83 5.03
C VAL A 22 -3.98 -1.91 3.98
N ILE A 23 -2.84 -2.47 3.61
CA ILE A 23 -2.74 -3.66 2.77
C ILE A 23 -2.68 -4.84 3.72
N ASP A 24 -3.73 -5.66 3.73
CA ASP A 24 -3.86 -6.81 4.62
C ASP A 24 -2.81 -7.88 4.34
N ARG A 25 -2.50 -8.05 3.04
CA ARG A 25 -1.48 -8.99 2.58
C ARG A 25 -0.64 -8.34 1.50
N CYS A 26 0.57 -7.92 1.85
CA CYS A 26 1.49 -7.36 0.87
C CYS A 26 1.77 -8.37 -0.26
N PRO A 27 1.63 -7.97 -1.54
CA PRO A 27 1.83 -8.89 -2.66
C PRO A 27 3.29 -9.32 -2.84
N VAL A 28 4.24 -8.64 -2.18
CA VAL A 28 5.68 -8.95 -2.28
C VAL A 28 6.12 -9.93 -1.20
N CYS A 29 5.68 -9.75 0.05
CA CYS A 29 6.18 -10.52 1.20
C CYS A 29 5.09 -11.20 2.04
N GLY A 30 3.82 -11.03 1.68
CA GLY A 30 2.66 -11.57 2.39
C GLY A 30 2.33 -10.89 3.72
N LYS A 31 3.14 -9.95 4.21
CA LYS A 31 2.91 -9.28 5.50
C LYS A 31 1.91 -8.13 5.39
N PRO A 32 1.08 -7.88 6.41
CA PRO A 32 0.25 -6.68 6.45
C PRO A 32 1.12 -5.42 6.56
N GLY A 33 0.64 -4.30 6.03
CA GLY A 33 1.34 -3.03 6.16
C GLY A 33 0.55 -1.85 5.62
N ARG A 34 1.05 -0.65 5.89
CA ARG A 34 0.43 0.60 5.46
C ARG A 34 1.00 1.05 4.13
N LEU A 35 0.13 1.31 3.16
CA LEU A 35 0.53 1.87 1.88
C LEU A 35 0.87 3.36 2.05
N VAL A 36 2.07 3.71 1.58
CA VAL A 36 2.59 5.07 1.56
C VAL A 36 3.11 5.37 0.15
N LYS A 37 2.81 6.57 -0.36
CA LYS A 37 3.38 7.07 -1.61
C LYS A 37 4.70 7.77 -1.33
N GLU A 38 5.75 7.34 -2.00
CA GLU A 38 7.04 8.03 -2.11
C GLU A 38 7.11 8.71 -3.50
N LYS A 39 8.03 9.68 -3.70
CA LYS A 39 8.11 10.54 -4.91
C LYS A 39 7.62 9.88 -6.21
N HIS A 40 8.18 8.72 -6.57
CA HIS A 40 7.85 8.00 -7.81
C HIS A 40 7.46 6.54 -7.58
N ASN A 41 7.30 6.10 -6.33
CA ASN A 41 7.12 4.69 -6.00
C ASN A 41 6.14 4.55 -4.83
N TYR A 42 5.62 3.35 -4.65
CA TYR A 42 4.85 2.99 -3.48
C TYR A 42 5.69 2.21 -2.49
N ARG A 43 5.37 2.31 -1.21
CA ARG A 43 5.95 1.49 -0.16
C ARG A 43 4.85 0.97 0.75
N ILE A 44 4.85 -0.33 1.00
CA ILE A 44 4.02 -0.94 2.04
C ILE A 44 4.89 -1.06 3.29
N ARG A 45 4.62 -0.23 4.30
CA ARG A 45 5.36 -0.22 5.57
C ARG A 45 4.78 -1.25 6.52
N HIS A 46 5.57 -2.26 6.89
CA HIS A 46 5.15 -3.29 7.83
C HIS A 46 5.33 -2.80 9.28
N ASN A 47 4.41 -3.19 10.17
CA ASN A 47 4.48 -2.81 11.59
C ASN A 47 5.60 -3.53 12.35
N THR A 48 6.14 -4.63 11.80
CA THR A 48 7.21 -5.41 12.42
C THR A 48 8.58 -4.82 12.09
N ASN A 49 9.12 -4.03 13.02
CA ASN A 49 10.47 -3.46 13.08
C ASN A 49 10.83 -2.34 12.10
N ARG A 50 11.51 -1.32 12.68
CA ARG A 50 11.73 0.06 12.23
C ARG A 50 12.15 0.34 10.77
N HIS A 51 12.49 -0.65 9.94
CA HIS A 51 13.16 -0.40 8.66
C HIS A 51 12.71 -1.25 7.44
N TYR A 52 11.75 -2.16 7.58
CA TYR A 52 11.41 -3.07 6.48
C TYR A 52 9.99 -2.82 5.96
N GLY A 53 9.90 -2.12 4.84
CA GLY A 53 8.70 -2.04 4.02
C GLY A 53 9.01 -2.40 2.58
N CYS A 54 8.14 -3.15 1.92
CA CYS A 54 8.32 -3.52 0.52
C CYS A 54 8.10 -2.32 -0.40
N ARG A 55 9.11 -2.03 -1.23
CA ARG A 55 9.02 -0.98 -2.26
C ARG A 55 8.43 -1.56 -3.54
N ILE A 56 7.45 -0.86 -4.08
CA ILE A 56 6.75 -1.20 -5.33
C ILE A 56 7.04 -0.05 -6.29
N GLY A 57 8.00 -0.27 -7.19
CA GLY A 57 8.33 0.68 -8.25
C GLY A 57 7.49 0.48 -9.49
N LYS A 58 7.59 1.41 -10.45
CA LYS A 58 6.81 1.39 -11.70
C LYS A 58 6.94 0.11 -12.53
N THR A 59 8.06 -0.59 -12.40
CA THR A 59 8.32 -1.87 -13.10
C THR A 59 7.76 -3.09 -12.37
N SER A 60 7.19 -2.91 -11.17
CA SER A 60 6.56 -4.00 -10.43
C SER A 60 5.21 -4.36 -11.05
N PRO A 61 4.87 -5.65 -11.17
CA PRO A 61 3.57 -6.08 -11.67
C PRO A 61 2.39 -5.60 -10.80
N TYR A 62 2.67 -5.19 -9.55
CA TYR A 62 1.66 -4.70 -8.61
C TYR A 62 1.47 -3.18 -8.67
N TYR A 63 2.28 -2.45 -9.45
CA TYR A 63 2.31 -0.99 -9.41
C TYR A 63 0.96 -0.38 -9.80
N GLU A 64 0.38 -0.82 -10.91
CA GLU A 64 -0.88 -0.27 -11.43
C GLU A 64 -2.01 -0.48 -10.43
N LYS A 65 -2.13 -1.68 -9.86
CA LYS A 65 -3.17 -1.98 -8.86
C LYS A 65 -2.98 -1.16 -7.57
N ILE A 66 -1.74 -0.98 -7.12
CA ILE A 66 -1.44 -0.15 -5.94
C ILE A 66 -1.73 1.34 -6.22
N ASP A 67 -1.44 1.83 -7.43
CA ASP A 67 -1.77 3.20 -7.86
C ASP A 67 -3.29 3.42 -7.88
N GLU A 68 -4.05 2.48 -8.40
CA GLU A 68 -5.52 2.47 -8.40
C GLU A 68 -6.07 2.56 -6.97
N ILE A 69 -5.60 1.68 -6.06
CA ILE A 69 -5.98 1.70 -4.64
C ILE A 69 -5.67 3.08 -4.03
N TYR A 70 -4.46 3.59 -4.24
CA TYR A 70 -4.05 4.88 -3.68
C TYR A 70 -4.94 6.04 -4.17
N ARG A 71 -5.21 6.11 -5.48
CA ARG A 71 -6.04 7.17 -6.08
C ARG A 71 -7.49 7.09 -5.63
N SER A 72 -8.06 5.89 -5.51
CA SER A 72 -9.45 5.70 -5.05
C SER A 72 -9.70 6.31 -3.67
N VAL A 73 -8.70 6.26 -2.77
CA VAL A 73 -8.80 6.83 -1.43
C VAL A 73 -8.46 8.31 -1.41
N ARG A 74 -7.47 8.73 -2.20
CA ARG A 74 -6.90 10.09 -2.14
C ARG A 74 -7.57 11.09 -3.08
N LYS A 75 -8.53 10.67 -3.92
CA LYS A 75 -9.26 11.52 -4.89
C LYS A 75 -8.31 12.40 -5.72
N CYS A 76 -7.30 11.77 -6.34
CA CYS A 76 -6.42 12.41 -7.31
C CYS A 76 -6.67 11.83 -8.70
#